data_AF-A0A126Z9F4-F1
#
_entry.id   AF-A0A126Z9F4-F1
#
_cell.length_a   1.000
_cell.length_b   1.000
_cell.length_c   1.000
_cell.angle_alpha   90.00
_cell.angle_beta   90.00
_cell.angle_gamma   90.00
#
_symmetry.space_group_name_H-M   'P 1'
#
loop_
_entity.id
_entity.type
_entity.pdbx_description
1 polymer ?
#
loop_
_entity_poly.entity_id
_entity_poly.type
_entity_poly.pdbx_seq_one_letter_code
_entity_poly.pdbx_strand_id
1 'polypeptide(L)' 'MDLKTYFDSGRGNGVALAAALSIPASYLSQMASGNRSVSPERAVAIEKATDGAVSRRDLRPDDWQAIWPELVEAKV' A
#
# COMPACT_ATOMS: atom_id res chain seq x y z
N MET A 1 4.52 -6.85 4.31
CA MET A 1 4.75 -7.36 2.93
C MET A 1 4.71 -6.16 2.01
N ASP A 2 5.65 -6.03 1.07
CA ASP A 2 5.65 -4.87 0.17
C ASP A 2 4.68 -5.04 -1.02
N LEU A 3 4.39 -3.92 -1.67
CA LEU A 3 3.41 -3.86 -2.76
C LEU A 3 3.84 -4.69 -3.98
N LYS A 4 5.15 -4.84 -4.21
CA LYS A 4 5.70 -5.62 -5.32
C LYS A 4 5.46 -7.11 -5.09
N THR A 5 5.76 -7.59 -3.89
CA THR A 5 5.54 -8.98 -3.48
C THR A 5 4.04 -9.32 -3.56
N TYR A 6 3.16 -8.38 -3.23
CA TYR A 6 1.71 -8.58 -3.37
C TYR A 6 1.28 -8.80 -4.83
N PHE A 7 1.89 -8.11 -5.81
CA PHE A 7 1.61 -8.36 -7.22
C PHE A 7 2.10 -9.72 -7.69
N ASP A 8 3.25 -10.16 -7.19
CA ASP A 8 3.84 -11.44 -7.55
C ASP A 8 3.10 -12.63 -6.91
N SER A 9 2.36 -12.40 -5.82
CA SER A 9 1.58 -13.44 -5.11
C SER A 9 0.37 -13.96 -5.89
N GLY A 10 -0.11 -13.23 -6.90
CA GLY A 10 -1.29 -13.61 -7.67
C GLY A 10 -1.37 -12.91 -9.01
N ARG A 11 -1.50 -13.70 -10.09
CA ARG A 11 -1.60 -13.16 -11.45
C ARG A 11 -2.84 -12.26 -11.54
N GLY A 12 -2.61 -10.96 -11.78
CA GLY A 12 -3.69 -9.97 -11.90
C GLY A 12 -3.97 -9.17 -10.62
N ASN A 13 -3.31 -9.46 -9.50
CA ASN A 13 -3.48 -8.69 -8.25
C ASN A 13 -3.24 -7.19 -8.45
N GLY A 14 -2.22 -6.81 -9.23
CA GLY A 14 -1.97 -5.40 -9.55
C GLY A 14 -3.10 -4.74 -10.34
N VAL A 15 -3.73 -5.45 -11.27
CA VAL A 15 -4.86 -4.94 -12.07
C VAL A 15 -6.12 -4.85 -11.20
N ALA A 16 -6.40 -5.89 -10.42
CA ALA A 16 -7.53 -5.92 -9.49
C ALA A 16 -7.43 -4.80 -8.45
N LEU A 17 -6.24 -4.60 -7.85
CA LEU A 17 -6.00 -3.54 -6.88
C LEU A 17 -6.13 -2.15 -7.51
N ALA A 18 -5.60 -1.95 -8.72
CA ALA A 18 -5.75 -0.69 -9.44
C ALA A 18 -7.22 -0.36 -9.73
N ALA A 19 -8.01 -1.37 -10.13
CA ALA A 19 -9.45 -1.23 -10.36
C ALA A 19 -10.20 -0.92 -9.05
N ALA A 20 -9.91 -1.65 -7.96
CA ALA A 20 -10.52 -1.41 -6.65
C ALA A 20 -10.24 0.01 -6.12
N LEU A 21 -9.05 0.54 -6.40
CA LEU A 21 -8.64 1.89 -6.02
C LEU A 21 -9.02 2.97 -7.04
N SER A 22 -9.69 2.59 -8.14
CA SER A 22 -10.04 3.48 -9.26
C SER A 22 -8.86 4.32 -9.76
N ILE A 23 -7.68 3.70 -9.90
CA ILE A 23 -6.46 4.35 -10.40
C ILE A 23 -5.85 3.61 -11.58
N PRO A 24 -5.05 4.29 -12.41
CA PRO A 24 -4.31 3.61 -13.48
C PRO A 24 -3.33 2.57 -12.91
N ALA A 25 -3.31 1.38 -13.50
CA ALA A 25 -2.36 0.32 -13.11
C ALA A 25 -0.90 0.77 -13.23
N SER A 26 -0.57 1.61 -14.21
CA SER A 26 0.77 2.19 -14.36
C SER A 26 1.18 3.08 -13.18
N TYR A 27 0.23 3.81 -12.59
CA TYR A 27 0.48 4.63 -11.42
C TYR A 27 0.72 3.77 -10.18
N LEU A 28 -0.06 2.69 -10.03
CA LEU A 28 0.15 1.70 -8.99
C LEU A 28 1.51 0.97 -9.15
N SER A 29 1.93 0.65 -10.38
CA SER A 29 3.26 0.08 -10.65
C SER A 29 4.41 1.04 -10.34
N GLN A 30 4.24 2.34 -10.58
CA GLN A 30 5.24 3.35 -10.19
C GLN A 30 5.39 3.45 -8.66
N MET A 31 4.31 3.24 -7.92
CA MET A 31 4.36 3.15 -6.47
C MET A 31 5.10 1.89 -6.01
N ALA A 32 4.80 0.74 -6.63
CA ALA A 32 5.47 -0.53 -6.30
C ALA A 32 6.97 -0.55 -6.63
N SER A 33 7.41 0.22 -7.63
CA SER A 33 8.83 0.36 -7.98
C SER A 33 9.57 1.41 -7.15
N GLY A 34 8.88 2.16 -6.27
CA GLY A 34 9.46 3.27 -5.51
C GLY A 34 9.68 4.54 -6.32
N ASN A 35 9.34 4.57 -7.62
CA ASN A 35 9.44 5.76 -8.46
C ASN A 35 8.46 6.87 -8.03
N ARG A 36 7.39 6.49 -7.33
CA ARG A 36 6.44 7.41 -6.68
C ARG A 36 6.20 6.99 -5.23
N SER A 37 6.34 7.93 -4.31
CA SER A 37 5.92 7.73 -2.93
C SER A 37 4.39 7.56 -2.85
N VAL A 38 3.94 6.65 -1.99
CA VAL A 38 2.51 6.40 -1.74
C VAL A 38 1.98 7.43 -0.76
N SER A 39 1.01 8.27 -1.13
CA SER A 39 0.45 9.26 -0.19
C SER A 39 -0.23 8.59 1.02
N PRO A 40 -0.39 9.29 2.16
CA PRO A 40 -1.07 8.73 3.34
C PRO A 40 -2.45 8.16 3.05
N GLU A 41 -3.27 8.90 2.30
CA GLU A 41 -4.63 8.49 1.95
C GLU A 41 -4.62 7.20 1.12
N ARG A 42 -3.66 7.10 0.20
CA ARG A 42 -3.48 5.91 -0.64
C ARG A 42 -2.96 4.73 0.15
N ALA A 43 -2.07 4.93 1.11
CA ALA A 43 -1.55 3.86 1.93
C ALA A 43 -2.69 3.18 2.72
N VAL A 44 -3.61 3.97 3.28
CA VAL A 44 -4.82 3.44 3.95
C VAL A 44 -5.75 2.76 2.95
N ALA A 45 -5.94 3.33 1.76
CA ALA A 45 -6.81 2.73 0.74
C ALA A 45 -6.26 1.38 0.24
N ILE A 46 -4.95 1.28 0.01
CA ILE A 46 -4.27 0.04 -0.38
C ILE A 46 -4.37 -0.99 0.74
N GLU A 47 -4.10 -0.62 1.99
CA GLU A 47 -4.23 -1.52 3.14
C GLU A 47 -5.64 -2.13 3.22
N LYS A 48 -6.69 -1.30 3.07
CA LYS A 48 -8.07 -1.77 3.05
C LYS A 48 -8.38 -2.67 1.85
N ALA A 49 -7.95 -2.27 0.65
CA ALA A 49 -8.23 -3.02 -0.58
C ALA A 49 -7.44 -4.34 -0.68
N THR A 50 -6.39 -4.50 0.12
CA THR A 50 -5.60 -5.72 0.22
C THR A 50 -5.92 -6.54 1.47
N ASP A 51 -6.99 -6.18 2.20
CA ASP A 51 -7.38 -6.82 3.48
C ASP A 51 -6.22 -6.91 4.48
N GLY A 52 -5.36 -5.88 4.52
CA GLY A 52 -4.20 -5.82 5.39
C GLY A 52 -2.99 -6.63 4.93
N ALA A 53 -3.03 -7.28 3.76
CA ALA A 53 -1.87 -7.99 3.21
C ALA A 53 -0.69 -7.03 2.97
N VAL A 54 -0.97 -5.79 2.56
CA VAL A 54 0.02 -4.71 2.45
C VAL A 54 -0.34 -3.62 3.44
N SER A 55 0.45 -3.43 4.49
CA SER A 55 0.14 -2.43 5.51
C SER A 55 0.61 -1.03 5.11
N ARG A 56 -0.02 0.01 5.65
CA ARG A 56 0.47 1.39 5.48
C ARG A 56 1.87 1.62 6.04
N ARG A 57 2.32 0.78 6.99
CA ARG A 57 3.69 0.77 7.52
C ARG A 57 4.68 0.24 6.47
N ASP A 58 4.29 -0.80 5.73
CA ASP A 58 5.10 -1.32 4.61
C ASP A 58 5.19 -0.31 3.46
N LEU A 59 4.12 0.46 3.22
CA LEU A 59 4.05 1.45 2.13
C LEU A 59 4.77 2.76 2.44
N ARG A 60 4.95 3.10 3.71
CA ARG A 60 5.56 4.35 4.18
C ARG A 60 6.51 4.10 5.35
N PRO A 61 7.59 3.32 5.16
CA PRO A 61 8.47 2.89 6.25
C PRO A 61 9.15 4.07 6.98
N ASP A 62 9.38 5.18 6.29
CA ASP A 62 10.18 6.31 6.80
C ASP A 62 9.38 7.30 7.65
N ASP A 63 8.06 7.40 7.45
CA ASP A 63 7.25 8.45 8.07
C ASP A 63 5.87 8.00 8.59
N TRP A 64 5.54 6.70 8.52
CA TRP A 64 4.26 6.20 9.04
C TRP A 64 4.01 6.57 10.51
N GLN A 65 5.05 6.64 11.34
CA GLN A 65 4.94 6.98 12.77
C GLN A 65 4.51 8.44 13.00
N ALA A 66 4.93 9.35 12.12
CA ALA A 66 4.55 10.75 12.20
C ALA A 66 3.10 10.98 11.73
N ILE A 67 2.62 10.12 10.83
CA ILE A 67 1.32 10.26 10.16
C ILE A 67 0.22 9.49 10.91
N TRP A 68 0.55 8.31 11.43
CA TRP A 68 -0.33 7.46 12.24
C TRP A 68 0.35 7.09 13.56
N PRO A 69 0.57 8.05 14.47
CA PRO A 69 1.19 7.79 15.77
C PRO A 69 0.40 6.77 16.61
N GLU A 70 -0.91 6.68 16.42
CA GLU A 70 -1.78 5.71 17.09
C GLU A 70 -1.40 4.24 16.81
N LEU A 71 -0.67 3.98 15.72
CA LEU A 71 -0.20 2.65 15.37
C LEU A 71 1.04 2.21 16.16
N VAL A 72 1.80 3.15 16.74
CA VAL A 72 2.98 2.85 17.57
C VAL A 72 2.57 2.26 18.92
N GLU A 73 1.47 2.78 19.48
CA GLU A 73 0.99 2.42 20.81
C GLU A 73 -0.08 1.32 20.82
N ALA A 74 -0.39 0.72 19.66
CA ALA A 74 -1.28 -0.43 19.56
C ALA A 74 -0.63 -1.69 20.17
N LYS A 75 -0.45 -1.68 21.49
CA LYS A 75 -0.39 -2.85 22.35
C LYS A 75 -1.82 -3.12 22.82
N VAL A 76 -2.46 -4.10 22.21
CA VAL A 76 -3.60 -4.81 22.79
C VAL A 76 -3.20 -6.26 22.94
#